data_AF-A0AAV1A0R6-F1
#
_entry.id   AF-A0AAV1A0R6-F1
#
_cell.length_a   1.000
_cell.length_b   1.000
_cell.length_c   1.000
_cell.angle_alpha   90.00
_cell.angle_beta   90.00
_cell.angle_gamma   90.00
#
_symmetry.space_group_name_H-M   'P 1'
#
loop_
_entity.id
_entity.type
_entity.pdbx_description
1 polymer ?
#
loop_
_entity_poly.entity_id
_entity_poly.type
_entity_poly.pdbx_seq_one_letter_code
_entity_poly.pdbx_strand_id
1 'polypeptide(L)'
;MENVPESSSKGTKRRRAESSDAGNTSSSSLENDLTFTDTLIALRIMRAQFPQILNVSVEPFILKSQLYSSVKDRTQVDRELECLRRDKVLRLFKLNTGQDDHAVMFLDDYLKQIDRVFKRMEGKTGAGFEVFEWFKTHVLDSKLETGIEHQELCSLLSLGGKVKDSHISLLINAGVLTRQLIDPSMYWIAIPNIGSLLKGLVQRYKTSYPK
;
A
#
# COMPACT_ATOMS: atom_id res chain seq x y z
N MET A 1 -32.56 -0.82 50.04
CA MET A 1 -32.57 0.01 51.25
C MET A 1 -31.31 -0.30 52.04
N GLU A 2 -30.50 0.75 52.18
CA GLU A 2 -29.50 1.04 53.23
C GLU A 2 -28.58 -0.07 53.76
N ASN A 3 -27.27 0.14 53.55
CA ASN A 3 -26.36 0.23 54.70
C ASN A 3 -25.31 1.33 54.46
N VAL A 4 -25.19 2.19 55.46
CA VAL A 4 -24.45 3.45 55.58
C VAL A 4 -23.19 3.16 56.45
N PRO A 5 -22.52 4.16 57.06
CA PRO A 5 -21.51 5.15 56.62
C PRO A 5 -20.07 4.72 57.02
N GLU A 6 -18.99 5.48 56.86
CA GLU A 6 -18.45 6.56 57.73
C GLU A 6 -16.94 6.64 57.36
N SER A 7 -16.16 7.73 57.41
CA SER A 7 -16.21 8.99 58.14
C SER A 7 -15.10 9.93 57.65
N SER A 8 -15.28 11.25 57.85
CA SER A 8 -14.34 12.22 58.49
C SER A 8 -12.92 12.45 57.89
N SER A 9 -12.33 13.64 57.74
CA SER A 9 -12.66 15.05 58.03
C SER A 9 -11.56 15.99 57.51
N LYS A 10 -12.00 17.20 57.09
CA LYS A 10 -11.42 18.56 57.29
C LYS A 10 -10.05 18.98 56.68
N GLY A 11 -10.09 20.07 55.89
CA GLY A 11 -8.90 20.91 55.58
C GLY A 11 -9.04 22.04 54.54
N THR A 12 -9.94 23.00 54.76
CA THR A 12 -9.88 24.45 54.38
C THR A 12 -9.27 24.94 53.03
N LYS A 13 -10.15 25.23 52.07
CA LYS A 13 -10.43 26.53 51.39
C LYS A 13 -9.26 27.46 50.97
N ARG A 14 -9.00 27.57 49.67
CA ARG A 14 -8.77 28.86 48.97
C ARG A 14 -9.42 28.85 47.57
N ARG A 15 -10.40 29.74 47.41
CA ARG A 15 -11.13 30.05 46.18
C ARG A 15 -10.45 31.27 45.52
N ARG A 16 -10.23 31.24 44.21
CA ARG A 16 -10.31 32.45 43.38
C ARG A 16 -10.89 32.04 42.03
N ALA A 17 -12.05 32.60 41.73
CA ALA A 17 -12.74 32.49 40.45
C ALA A 17 -12.68 33.85 39.74
N GLU A 18 -13.12 33.79 38.48
CA GLU A 18 -13.36 34.85 37.48
C GLU A 18 -12.13 35.16 36.62
N SER A 19 -12.02 34.69 35.36
CA SER A 19 -12.91 34.62 34.17
C SER A 19 -12.47 35.66 33.14
N SER A 20 -12.01 35.20 31.98
CA SER A 20 -12.06 35.96 30.74
C SER A 20 -12.10 34.98 29.58
N ASP A 21 -13.31 34.87 29.03
CA ASP A 21 -13.67 34.32 27.73
C ASP A 21 -12.88 35.02 26.61
N ALA A 22 -12.36 34.22 25.67
CA ALA A 22 -12.03 34.62 24.31
C ALA A 22 -11.75 33.36 23.49
N GLY A 23 -12.70 33.01 22.63
CA GLY A 23 -12.58 31.90 21.71
C GLY A 23 -11.38 32.00 20.77
N ASN A 24 -10.80 30.84 20.45
CA ASN A 24 -10.27 30.55 19.12
C ASN A 24 -10.19 29.01 19.02
N THR A 25 -11.23 28.36 18.51
CA THR A 25 -11.31 27.97 17.09
C THR A 25 -10.08 27.16 16.67
N SER A 26 -10.21 25.84 16.77
CA SER A 26 -9.82 24.92 15.69
C SER A 26 -8.42 25.12 15.08
N SER A 27 -7.34 24.96 15.84
CA SER A 27 -5.99 24.87 15.26
C SER A 27 -5.29 23.51 15.47
N SER A 28 -5.87 22.59 16.24
CA SER A 28 -5.25 21.28 16.51
C SER A 28 -5.39 20.25 15.37
N SER A 29 -5.98 20.64 14.24
CA SER A 29 -6.20 19.73 13.09
C SER A 29 -5.13 19.83 12.01
N LEU A 30 -4.25 20.84 12.04
CA LEU A 30 -3.30 21.12 10.95
C LEU A 30 -1.84 20.82 11.31
N GLU A 31 -1.50 20.65 12.59
CA GLU A 31 -0.13 20.31 13.00
C GLU A 31 0.21 18.83 12.79
N ASN A 32 -0.81 17.94 12.71
CA ASN A 32 -0.60 16.54 12.36
C ASN A 32 -0.28 16.33 10.87
N ASP A 33 -0.60 17.28 10.00
CA ASP A 33 -0.46 17.16 8.54
C ASP A 33 1.00 17.27 8.05
N LEU A 34 1.94 17.63 8.92
CA LEU A 34 3.38 17.77 8.59
C LEU A 34 4.30 16.88 9.43
N THR A 35 3.75 15.94 10.20
CA THR A 35 4.59 14.98 10.93
C THR A 35 5.08 13.90 9.96
N PHE A 36 6.30 14.08 9.44
CA PHE A 36 6.98 13.00 8.72
C PHE A 36 7.19 11.85 9.69
N THR A 37 6.41 10.79 9.55
CA THR A 37 6.56 9.62 10.40
C THR A 37 7.86 8.88 10.07
N ASP A 38 8.44 8.23 11.08
CA ASP A 38 9.66 7.44 10.91
C ASP A 38 9.49 6.39 9.79
N THR A 39 8.28 5.84 9.63
CA THR A 39 7.96 4.90 8.54
C THR A 39 8.03 5.57 7.17
N LEU A 40 7.46 6.75 6.99
CA LEU A 40 7.50 7.46 5.70
C LEU A 40 8.92 7.88 5.35
N ILE A 41 9.71 8.31 6.34
CA ILE A 41 11.13 8.64 6.16
C ILE A 41 11.91 7.38 5.76
N ALA A 42 11.73 6.26 6.47
CA ALA A 42 12.38 4.99 6.14
C ALA A 42 12.03 4.53 4.72
N LEU A 43 10.75 4.61 4.32
CA LEU A 43 10.30 4.28 2.97
C LEU A 43 10.97 5.15 1.91
N ARG A 44 11.11 6.46 2.14
CA ARG A 44 11.79 7.37 1.21
C ARG A 44 13.29 7.07 1.10
N ILE A 45 13.96 6.79 2.22
CA ILE A 45 15.38 6.42 2.24
C ILE A 45 15.59 5.10 1.48
N MET A 46 14.80 4.07 1.78
CA MET A 46 14.88 2.77 1.10
C MET A 46 14.59 2.88 -0.39
N ARG A 47 13.59 3.69 -0.78
CA ARG A 47 13.29 4.00 -2.18
C ARG A 47 14.49 4.62 -2.88
N ALA A 48 15.18 5.58 -2.26
CA ALA A 48 16.36 6.23 -2.84
C ALA A 48 17.56 5.27 -2.97
N GLN A 49 17.66 4.28 -2.08
CA GLN A 49 18.69 3.23 -2.11
C GLN A 49 18.34 2.06 -3.03
N PHE A 50 17.16 2.09 -3.67
CA PHE A 50 16.70 0.99 -4.50
C PHE A 50 17.68 0.74 -5.65
N PRO A 51 18.21 -0.48 -5.83
CA PRO A 51 19.21 -0.75 -6.85
C PRO A 51 18.63 -0.51 -8.24
N GLN A 52 19.18 0.47 -8.97
CA GLN A 52 18.93 0.63 -10.39
C GLN A 52 19.73 -0.42 -11.16
N ILE A 53 19.27 -1.68 -11.08
CA ILE A 53 19.91 -2.77 -11.82
C ILE A 53 19.65 -2.53 -13.30
N LEU A 54 20.73 -2.35 -14.07
CA LEU A 54 20.75 -1.92 -15.48
C LEU A 54 19.88 -2.72 -16.46
N ASN A 55 19.30 -3.84 -16.03
CA ASN A 55 18.47 -4.72 -16.86
C ASN A 55 17.07 -4.99 -16.28
N VAL A 56 16.69 -4.33 -15.19
CA VAL A 56 15.40 -4.57 -14.54
C VAL A 56 14.56 -3.30 -14.53
N SER A 57 13.58 -3.28 -15.42
CA SER A 57 12.61 -2.19 -15.58
C SER A 57 11.49 -2.30 -14.53
N VAL A 58 11.84 -2.22 -13.25
CA VAL A 58 10.88 -2.20 -12.14
C VAL A 58 11.15 -0.97 -11.28
N GLU A 59 10.11 -0.19 -11.01
CA GLU A 59 10.19 0.95 -10.10
C GLU A 59 10.43 0.51 -8.65
N PRO A 60 11.01 1.38 -7.80
CA PRO A 60 11.38 1.02 -6.44
C PRO A 60 10.22 0.48 -5.60
N PHE A 61 10.44 -0.65 -4.94
CA PHE A 61 9.55 -1.18 -3.91
C PHE A 61 10.37 -1.60 -2.68
N ILE A 62 9.70 -1.64 -1.54
CA ILE A 62 10.25 -1.98 -0.25
C ILE A 62 9.55 -3.23 0.26
N LEU A 63 10.28 -4.19 0.83
CA LEU A 63 9.64 -5.32 1.50
C LEU A 63 9.19 -4.91 2.91
N LYS A 64 8.00 -5.34 3.32
CA LYS A 64 7.49 -5.11 4.67
C LYS A 64 8.46 -5.65 5.73
N SER A 65 9.09 -6.79 5.44
CA SER A 65 10.16 -7.38 6.26
C SER A 65 11.37 -6.45 6.42
N GLN A 66 11.78 -5.70 5.38
CA GLN A 66 12.86 -4.71 5.47
C GLN A 66 12.47 -3.49 6.31
N LEU A 67 11.21 -3.06 6.19
CA LEU A 67 10.66 -1.94 6.97
C LEU A 67 10.62 -2.27 8.46
N TYR A 68 10.17 -3.49 8.81
CA TYR A 68 10.18 -3.99 10.18
C TYR A 68 11.58 -4.17 10.79
N SER A 69 12.62 -4.28 9.96
CA SER A 69 14.01 -4.28 10.44
C SER A 69 14.56 -2.87 10.70
N SER A 70 13.98 -1.85 10.09
CA SER A 70 14.48 -0.48 10.16
C SER A 70 13.74 0.39 11.17
N VAL A 71 12.47 0.09 11.44
CA VAL A 71 11.62 0.78 12.42
C VAL A 71 11.37 -0.13 13.62
N LYS A 72 11.47 0.41 14.83
CA LYS A 72 11.40 -0.37 16.08
C LYS A 72 10.00 -0.90 16.40
N ASP A 73 8.96 -0.12 16.16
CA ASP A 73 7.57 -0.48 16.48
C ASP A 73 6.81 -0.98 15.23
N ARG A 74 6.62 -2.30 15.15
CA ARG A 74 5.88 -2.94 14.05
C ARG A 74 4.40 -2.56 14.03
N THR A 75 3.79 -2.36 15.18
CA THR A 75 2.36 -2.01 15.30
C THR A 75 2.14 -0.61 14.76
N GLN A 76 3.07 0.31 15.07
CA GLN A 76 3.05 1.65 14.52
C GLN A 76 3.23 1.64 12.99
N VAL A 77 4.21 0.88 12.48
CA VAL A 77 4.40 0.70 11.03
C VAL A 77 3.13 0.22 10.35
N ASP A 78 2.44 -0.78 10.91
CA ASP A 78 1.20 -1.30 10.33
C ASP A 78 0.08 -0.25 10.31
N ARG A 79 -0.08 0.52 11.38
CA ARG A 79 -1.07 1.61 11.43
C ARG A 79 -0.75 2.70 10.41
N GLU A 80 0.51 3.10 10.30
CA GLU A 80 0.95 4.14 9.38
C GLU A 80 0.86 3.68 7.92
N LEU A 81 1.22 2.44 7.61
CA LEU A 81 1.02 1.87 6.27
C LEU A 81 -0.46 1.83 5.89
N GLU A 82 -1.35 1.50 6.82
CA GLU A 82 -2.80 1.53 6.57
C GLU A 82 -3.32 2.95 6.33
N CYS A 83 -2.84 3.95 7.08
CA CYS A 83 -3.15 5.36 6.82
C CYS A 83 -2.66 5.78 5.42
N LEU A 84 -1.39 5.56 5.10
CA LEU A 84 -0.80 5.92 3.81
C LEU A 84 -1.44 5.17 2.62
N ARG A 85 -1.96 3.97 2.84
CA ARG A 85 -2.74 3.21 1.85
C ARG A 85 -4.12 3.84 1.62
N ARG A 86 -4.82 4.26 2.68
CA ARG A 86 -6.12 4.96 2.60
C ARG A 86 -5.99 6.32 1.93
N ASP A 87 -4.88 7.01 2.19
CA ASP A 87 -4.55 8.30 1.58
C ASP A 87 -4.03 8.17 0.14
N LYS A 88 -4.02 6.95 -0.43
CA LYS A 88 -3.56 6.64 -1.79
C LYS A 88 -2.10 7.06 -2.06
N VAL A 89 -1.28 7.18 -1.01
CA VAL A 89 0.16 7.50 -1.12
C VAL A 89 0.96 6.25 -1.49
N LEU A 90 0.59 5.12 -0.89
CA LEU A 90 1.27 3.84 -1.03
C LEU A 90 0.30 2.75 -1.47
N ARG A 91 0.86 1.70 -2.06
CA ARG A 91 0.13 0.47 -2.38
C ARG A 91 0.90 -0.75 -1.90
N LEU A 92 0.16 -1.69 -1.33
CA LEU A 92 0.69 -2.96 -0.86
C LEU A 92 0.43 -4.04 -1.90
N PHE A 93 1.35 -5.00 -1.99
CA PHE A 93 1.30 -6.12 -2.90
C PHE A 93 1.69 -7.38 -2.16
N LYS A 94 0.94 -8.45 -2.38
CA LYS A 94 1.31 -9.78 -1.90
C LYS A 94 2.30 -10.40 -2.88
N LEU A 95 3.45 -10.86 -2.39
CA LEU A 95 4.45 -11.54 -3.22
C LEU A 95 4.27 -13.05 -3.15
N ASN A 96 4.42 -13.72 -4.29
CA ASN A 96 4.22 -15.17 -4.40
C ASN A 96 5.50 -15.97 -4.06
N THR A 97 6.39 -15.42 -3.22
CA THR A 97 7.70 -16.01 -2.90
C THR A 97 7.65 -17.17 -1.90
N GLY A 98 6.46 -17.60 -1.48
CA GLY A 98 6.27 -18.68 -0.50
C GLY A 98 6.48 -18.28 0.96
N GLN A 99 7.00 -17.07 1.22
CA GLN A 99 7.22 -16.53 2.57
C GLN A 99 6.14 -15.53 3.03
N ASP A 100 5.01 -15.45 2.30
CA ASP A 100 3.93 -14.46 2.50
C ASP A 100 4.44 -13.02 2.68
N ASP A 101 5.50 -12.69 1.93
CA ASP A 101 6.16 -11.40 2.06
C ASP A 101 5.34 -10.34 1.28
N HIS A 102 5.22 -9.16 1.89
CA HIS A 102 4.46 -8.06 1.30
C HIS A 102 5.42 -7.00 0.76
N ALA A 103 5.15 -6.49 -0.43
CA ALA A 103 5.85 -5.34 -0.98
C ALA A 103 5.01 -4.07 -0.80
N VAL A 104 5.70 -2.96 -0.53
CA VAL A 104 5.16 -1.60 -0.42
C VAL A 104 5.79 -0.79 -1.54
N MET A 105 4.98 -0.12 -2.36
CA MET A 105 5.42 0.78 -3.43
C MET A 105 4.66 2.09 -3.34
N PHE A 106 5.30 3.20 -3.68
CA PHE A 106 4.59 4.47 -3.84
C PHE A 106 3.62 4.39 -5.01
N LEU A 107 2.41 4.95 -4.86
CA LEU A 107 1.41 4.86 -5.91
C LEU A 107 1.91 5.51 -7.21
N ASP A 108 2.58 6.66 -7.12
CA ASP A 108 3.19 7.33 -8.27
C ASP A 108 4.20 6.45 -9.02
N ASP A 109 5.00 5.68 -8.28
CA ASP A 109 5.95 4.75 -8.87
C ASP A 109 5.23 3.56 -9.51
N TYR A 110 4.17 3.07 -8.88
CA TYR A 110 3.37 2.01 -9.46
C TYR A 110 2.69 2.44 -10.76
N LEU A 111 2.15 3.66 -10.83
CA LEU A 111 1.58 4.24 -12.04
C LEU A 111 2.62 4.37 -13.16
N LYS A 112 3.84 4.86 -12.83
CA LYS A 112 4.95 4.90 -13.79
C LYS A 112 5.35 3.51 -14.29
N GLN A 113 5.38 2.52 -13.40
CA GLN A 113 5.70 1.14 -13.75
C GLN A 113 4.68 0.57 -14.75
N ILE A 114 3.40 0.82 -14.49
CA ILE A 114 2.27 0.48 -15.35
C ILE A 114 2.42 1.15 -16.72
N ASP A 115 2.64 2.46 -16.77
CA ASP A 115 2.81 3.21 -18.02
C ASP A 115 4.00 2.72 -18.84
N ARG A 116 5.13 2.36 -18.20
CA ARG A 116 6.31 1.79 -18.87
C ARG A 116 6.00 0.45 -19.56
N VAL A 117 5.27 -0.43 -18.89
CA VAL A 117 4.87 -1.72 -19.46
C VAL A 117 3.90 -1.53 -20.60
N PHE A 118 2.97 -0.59 -20.46
CA PHE A 118 1.97 -0.32 -21.49
C PHE A 118 2.59 0.28 -22.74
N LYS A 119 3.50 1.26 -22.62
CA LYS A 119 4.27 1.78 -23.77
C LYS A 119 5.02 0.68 -24.53
N ARG A 120 5.53 -0.34 -23.81
CA ARG A 120 6.20 -1.49 -24.44
C ARG A 120 5.22 -2.42 -25.17
N MET A 121 3.99 -2.51 -24.69
CA MET A 121 2.94 -3.38 -25.24
C MET A 121 2.15 -2.73 -26.38
N GLU A 122 2.05 -1.40 -26.40
CA GLU A 122 1.39 -0.61 -27.44
C GLU A 122 1.93 -0.94 -28.84
N GLY A 123 3.25 -1.15 -28.97
CA GLY A 123 3.87 -1.56 -30.22
C GLY A 123 3.55 -3.00 -30.68
N LYS A 124 2.81 -3.80 -29.91
CA LYS A 124 2.50 -5.21 -30.20
C LYS A 124 1.00 -5.50 -30.38
N THR A 125 0.12 -4.71 -29.76
CA THR A 125 -1.32 -5.01 -29.73
C THR A 125 -2.13 -3.71 -29.77
N GLY A 126 -2.64 -3.34 -30.95
CA GLY A 126 -3.38 -2.08 -31.17
C GLY A 126 -4.82 -2.04 -30.65
N ALA A 127 -5.37 -3.15 -30.16
CA ALA A 127 -6.74 -3.24 -29.63
C ALA A 127 -6.72 -3.72 -28.18
N GLY A 128 -7.11 -2.88 -27.24
CA GLY A 128 -7.18 -3.21 -25.82
C GLY A 128 -6.44 -2.25 -24.89
N PHE A 129 -5.87 -1.14 -25.40
CA PHE A 129 -5.16 -0.18 -24.56
C PHE A 129 -6.08 0.55 -23.56
N GLU A 130 -7.36 0.72 -23.91
CA GLU A 130 -8.34 1.37 -23.04
C GLU A 130 -8.51 0.65 -21.69
N VAL A 131 -8.36 -0.69 -21.65
CA VAL A 131 -8.46 -1.45 -20.39
C VAL A 131 -7.42 -1.00 -19.36
N PHE A 132 -6.28 -0.50 -19.82
CA PHE A 132 -5.21 -0.05 -18.96
C PHE A 132 -5.55 1.26 -18.26
N GLU A 133 -6.18 2.17 -18.98
CA GLU A 133 -6.72 3.39 -18.40
C GLU A 133 -7.86 3.04 -17.43
N TRP A 134 -8.79 2.17 -17.83
CA TRP A 134 -9.86 1.71 -16.94
C TRP A 134 -9.33 1.04 -15.67
N PHE A 135 -8.24 0.28 -15.78
CA PHE A 135 -7.58 -0.32 -14.64
C PHE A 135 -7.03 0.74 -13.69
N LYS A 136 -6.33 1.76 -14.21
CA LYS A 136 -5.81 2.87 -13.40
C LYS A 136 -6.92 3.69 -12.74
N THR A 137 -7.96 4.07 -13.48
CA THR A 137 -8.99 4.99 -13.02
C THR A 137 -10.08 4.32 -12.19
N HIS A 138 -10.48 3.10 -12.53
CA HIS A 138 -11.60 2.43 -11.87
C HIS A 138 -11.14 1.37 -10.89
N VAL A 139 -10.13 0.56 -11.24
CA VAL A 139 -9.69 -0.55 -10.38
C VAL A 139 -8.74 -0.05 -9.28
N LEU A 140 -7.67 0.68 -9.63
CA LEU A 140 -6.70 1.16 -8.64
C LEU A 140 -7.29 2.20 -7.69
N ASP A 141 -8.21 3.04 -8.18
CA ASP A 141 -8.82 4.10 -7.39
C ASP A 141 -9.86 3.58 -6.39
N SER A 142 -10.63 2.55 -6.80
CA SER A 142 -11.70 1.96 -5.98
C SER A 142 -11.20 0.84 -5.06
N LYS A 143 -10.23 0.03 -5.52
CA LYS A 143 -9.73 -1.13 -4.78
C LYS A 143 -8.37 -0.82 -4.18
N LEU A 144 -8.32 -0.66 -2.86
CA LEU A 144 -7.07 -0.44 -2.12
C LEU A 144 -6.42 -1.74 -1.61
N GLU A 145 -7.10 -2.88 -1.75
CA GLU A 145 -6.61 -4.18 -1.31
C GLU A 145 -5.70 -4.82 -2.37
N THR A 146 -4.92 -5.82 -1.95
CA THR A 146 -3.98 -6.52 -2.82
C THR A 146 -4.65 -7.52 -3.76
N GLY A 147 -5.91 -7.87 -3.50
CA GLY A 147 -6.67 -8.86 -4.25
C GLY A 147 -8.02 -8.32 -4.71
N ILE A 148 -8.56 -8.91 -5.78
CA ILE A 148 -9.83 -8.56 -6.38
C ILE A 148 -10.50 -9.81 -6.98
N GLU A 149 -11.78 -9.98 -6.73
CA GLU A 149 -12.57 -11.08 -7.28
C GLU A 149 -12.84 -10.83 -8.77
N HIS A 150 -13.00 -11.90 -9.56
CA HIS A 150 -13.31 -11.81 -10.99
C HIS A 150 -14.54 -10.95 -11.27
N GLN A 151 -15.63 -11.15 -10.53
CA GLN A 151 -16.87 -10.40 -10.72
C GLN A 151 -16.69 -8.91 -10.39
N GLU A 152 -15.98 -8.60 -9.30
CA GLU A 152 -15.64 -7.23 -8.89
C GLU A 152 -14.75 -6.55 -9.95
N LEU A 153 -13.71 -7.24 -10.44
CA LEU A 153 -12.82 -6.76 -11.50
C LEU A 153 -13.59 -6.44 -12.78
N CYS A 154 -14.46 -7.36 -13.22
CA CYS A 154 -15.29 -7.15 -14.40
C CYS A 154 -16.26 -5.98 -14.20
N SER A 155 -16.84 -5.82 -13.02
CA SER A 155 -17.74 -4.71 -12.69
C SER A 155 -17.02 -3.36 -12.78
N LEU A 156 -15.83 -3.24 -12.18
CA LEU A 156 -15.04 -2.00 -12.21
C LEU A 156 -14.55 -1.66 -13.62
N LEU A 157 -14.08 -2.65 -14.38
CA LEU A 157 -13.67 -2.43 -15.77
C LEU A 157 -14.87 -2.07 -16.68
N SER A 158 -16.08 -2.53 -16.34
CA SER A 158 -17.29 -2.23 -17.10
C SER A 158 -17.73 -0.77 -17.00
N LEU A 159 -17.23 -0.02 -16.01
CA LEU A 159 -17.44 1.42 -15.91
C LEU A 159 -16.79 2.19 -17.08
N GLY A 160 -15.70 1.65 -17.63
CA GLY A 160 -14.99 2.25 -18.76
C GLY A 160 -15.50 1.80 -20.13
N GLY A 161 -16.16 0.63 -20.21
CA GLY A 161 -16.69 0.12 -21.47
C GLY A 161 -17.00 -1.38 -21.45
N LYS A 162 -17.17 -2.00 -22.62
CA LYS A 162 -17.51 -3.43 -22.72
C LYS A 162 -16.30 -4.31 -22.41
N VAL A 163 -16.32 -4.98 -21.26
CA VAL A 163 -15.27 -5.92 -20.84
C VAL A 163 -15.36 -7.21 -21.65
N LYS A 164 -14.20 -7.73 -22.05
CA LYS A 164 -14.01 -9.02 -22.72
C LYS A 164 -12.92 -9.79 -21.99
N ASP A 165 -12.94 -11.11 -22.07
CA ASP A 165 -11.91 -11.98 -21.47
C ASP A 165 -10.51 -11.70 -22.04
N SER A 166 -10.43 -11.20 -23.28
CA SER A 166 -9.18 -10.74 -23.90
C SER A 166 -8.55 -9.58 -23.14
N HIS A 167 -9.35 -8.69 -22.53
CA HIS A 167 -8.86 -7.57 -21.72
C HIS A 167 -8.25 -8.06 -20.41
N ILE A 168 -8.87 -9.05 -19.76
CA ILE A 168 -8.33 -9.65 -18.52
C ILE A 168 -7.04 -10.39 -18.82
N SER A 169 -7.02 -11.16 -19.91
CA SER A 169 -5.81 -11.81 -20.41
C SER A 169 -4.69 -10.80 -20.69
N LEU A 170 -5.03 -9.62 -21.23
CA LEU A 170 -4.07 -8.55 -21.47
C LEU A 170 -3.45 -8.00 -20.17
N LEU A 171 -4.27 -7.78 -19.13
CA LEU A 171 -3.79 -7.34 -17.81
C LEU A 171 -2.90 -8.40 -17.13
N ILE A 172 -3.24 -9.68 -17.27
CA ILE A 172 -2.40 -10.79 -16.76
C ILE A 172 -1.08 -10.84 -17.54
N ASN A 173 -1.11 -10.75 -18.87
CA ASN A 173 0.08 -10.77 -19.71
C ASN A 173 0.99 -9.55 -19.48
N ALA A 174 0.41 -8.40 -19.14
CA ALA A 174 1.15 -7.22 -18.71
C ALA A 174 1.82 -7.41 -17.33
N GLY A 175 1.41 -8.43 -16.57
CA GLY A 175 1.92 -8.69 -15.23
C GLY A 175 1.38 -7.75 -14.15
N VAL A 176 0.32 -6.99 -14.44
CA VAL A 176 -0.38 -6.16 -13.44
C VAL A 176 -1.38 -6.97 -12.62
N LEU A 177 -1.82 -8.12 -13.15
CA LEU A 177 -2.65 -9.09 -12.45
C LEU A 177 -1.99 -10.46 -12.44
N THR A 178 -2.17 -11.20 -11.35
CA THR A 178 -1.77 -12.60 -11.21
C THR A 178 -2.94 -13.41 -10.67
N ARG A 179 -3.27 -14.54 -11.30
CA ARG A 179 -4.34 -15.41 -10.80
C ARG A 179 -3.86 -16.12 -9.53
N GLN A 180 -4.71 -16.15 -8.51
CA GLN A 180 -4.39 -16.88 -7.28
C GLN A 180 -4.44 -18.40 -7.55
N LEU A 181 -3.50 -19.15 -6.96
CA LEU A 181 -3.39 -20.60 -7.16
C LEU A 181 -4.48 -21.39 -6.43
N ILE A 182 -4.95 -20.86 -5.29
CA ILE A 182 -5.94 -21.51 -4.43
C ILE A 182 -7.35 -21.26 -4.94
N ASP A 183 -7.62 -20.03 -5.38
CA ASP A 183 -8.93 -19.62 -5.88
C ASP A 183 -8.80 -19.05 -7.30
N PRO A 184 -9.28 -19.77 -8.33
CA PRO A 184 -9.19 -19.30 -9.71
C PRO A 184 -10.09 -18.09 -10.01
N SER A 185 -11.06 -17.78 -9.15
CA SER A 185 -11.91 -16.60 -9.25
C SER A 185 -11.25 -15.35 -8.66
N MET A 186 -10.12 -15.49 -7.95
CA MET A 186 -9.43 -14.39 -7.30
C MET A 186 -8.15 -14.00 -8.03
N TYR A 187 -7.94 -12.69 -8.17
CA TYR A 187 -6.74 -12.11 -8.75
C TYR A 187 -6.00 -11.28 -7.72
N TRP A 188 -4.67 -11.34 -7.76
CA TRP A 188 -3.82 -10.41 -7.03
C TRP A 188 -3.34 -9.32 -7.97
N ILE A 189 -3.41 -8.08 -7.50
CA ILE A 189 -2.76 -6.99 -8.17
C ILE A 189 -1.27 -7.14 -7.91
N ALA A 190 -0.50 -7.18 -8.98
CA ALA A 190 0.92 -7.51 -8.96
C ALA A 190 1.76 -6.36 -9.48
N ILE A 191 3.04 -6.39 -9.11
CA ILE A 191 4.05 -5.50 -9.67
C ILE A 191 4.54 -6.13 -10.99
N PRO A 192 4.38 -5.44 -12.14
CA PRO A 192 4.87 -5.96 -13.40
C PRO A 192 6.38 -6.20 -13.38
N ASN A 193 6.82 -7.30 -13.99
CA ASN A 193 8.22 -7.73 -14.05
C ASN A 193 8.88 -8.03 -12.68
N ILE A 194 8.11 -8.13 -11.59
CA ILE A 194 8.66 -8.41 -10.25
C ILE A 194 9.40 -9.75 -10.16
N GLY A 195 8.97 -10.74 -10.96
CA GLY A 195 9.54 -12.09 -10.95
C GLY A 195 11.04 -12.16 -11.27
N SER A 196 11.57 -11.26 -12.12
CA SER A 196 13.01 -11.21 -12.39
C SER A 196 13.82 -10.70 -11.19
N LEU A 197 13.27 -9.76 -10.41
CA LEU A 197 13.91 -9.30 -9.18
C LEU A 197 13.82 -10.33 -8.06
N LEU A 198 12.66 -10.95 -7.89
CA LEU A 198 12.47 -11.97 -6.86
C LEU A 198 13.39 -13.17 -7.08
N LYS A 199 13.63 -13.60 -8.33
CA LYS A 199 14.64 -14.63 -8.61
C LYS A 199 16.04 -14.23 -8.13
N GLY A 200 16.43 -12.96 -8.32
CA GLY A 200 17.69 -12.43 -7.82
C GLY A 200 17.77 -12.36 -6.29
N LEU A 201 16.65 -12.02 -5.63
CA LEU A 201 16.55 -11.96 -4.18
C LEU A 201 16.58 -13.35 -3.53
N VAL A 202 15.79 -14.30 -4.05
CA VAL A 202 15.77 -15.71 -3.58
C VAL A 202 17.15 -16.36 -3.68
N GLN A 203 17.92 -16.03 -4.72
CA GLN A 203 19.30 -16.50 -4.86
C GLN A 203 20.21 -15.99 -3.72
N ARG A 204 20.02 -14.74 -3.25
CA ARG A 204 20.78 -14.17 -2.11
C ARG A 204 20.41 -14.80 -0.76
N TYR A 205 19.16 -15.21 -0.57
CA TYR A 205 18.75 -15.96 0.63
C TYR A 205 19.33 -17.38 0.68
N LYS A 206 19.62 -18.00 -0.48
CA LYS A 206 20.27 -19.32 -0.54
C LYS A 206 21.78 -19.29 -0.22
N THR A 207 22.42 -18.11 -0.26
CA THR A 207 23.86 -17.96 -0.01
C THR A 207 24.23 -17.48 1.40
N SER A 208 23.26 -17.15 2.26
CA SER A 208 23.53 -16.65 3.63
C SER A 208 23.44 -17.70 4.76
N TYR A 209 23.33 -18.99 4.43
CA TYR A 209 23.55 -20.06 5.42
C TYR A 209 24.91 -20.72 5.16
N PRO A 210 25.98 -20.33 5.85
CA PRO A 210 27.15 -21.19 5.94
C PRO A 210 26.75 -22.47 6.69
N LYS A 211 27.14 -23.61 6.13
CA LYS A 211 27.13 -24.91 6.83
C LYS A 211 28.11 -24.90 7.98
#